data_AF-A0A957RNL2-F1
#
_entry.id   AF-A0A957RNL2-F1
#
_cell.length_a   1.000
_cell.length_b   1.000
_cell.length_c   1.000
_cell.angle_alpha   90.00
_cell.angle_beta   90.00
_cell.angle_gamma   90.00
#
_symmetry.space_group_name_H-M   'P 1'
#
loop_
_entity.id
_entity.type
_entity.pdbx_description
1 polymer ?
#
loop_
_entity_poly.entity_id
_entity_poly.type
_entity_poly.pdbx_seq_one_letter_code
_entity_poly.pdbx_strand_id
1 'polypeptide(L)' 'EPPRRFARVVAGPAESVPLREYAGTYASAEANTVYHVRVADGHLWVQRPGAPDSPLTSLDGDLFSLDDW' A
#
# COMPACT_ATOMS: atom_id res chain seq x y z
N GLU A 1 6.93 23.97 38.68
CA GLU A 1 7.03 22.69 37.96
C GLU A 1 7.60 22.96 36.57
N PRO A 2 8.66 22.26 36.10
CA PRO A 2 9.13 22.47 34.73
C PRO A 2 8.19 21.80 33.71
N PRO A 3 8.04 22.34 32.48
CA PRO A 3 7.16 21.74 31.48
C PRO A 3 7.71 20.40 31.01
N ARG A 4 6.86 19.37 30.98
CA ARG A 4 7.16 18.06 30.39
C ARG A 4 7.50 18.27 28.91
N ARG A 5 8.77 18.06 28.55
CA ARG A 5 9.21 17.98 27.15
C ARG A 5 8.69 16.66 26.57
N PHE A 6 7.73 16.74 25.66
CA PHE A 6 7.33 15.57 24.87
C PHE A 6 8.40 15.36 23.78
N ALA A 7 9.11 14.24 23.85
CA ALA A 7 9.99 13.81 22.77
C ALA A 7 9.13 13.25 21.64
N ARG A 8 9.39 13.68 20.39
CA ARG A 8 8.78 13.07 19.22
C ARG A 8 9.27 11.63 19.11
N VAL A 9 8.40 10.67 19.41
CA VAL A 9 8.66 9.27 19.08
C VAL A 9 8.54 9.17 17.56
N VAL A 10 9.68 9.06 16.89
CA VAL A 10 9.70 8.60 15.51
C VAL A 10 9.42 7.11 15.60
N ALA A 11 8.16 6.72 15.43
CA ALA A 11 7.86 5.32 15.16
C ALA A 11 8.63 4.97 13.88
N GLY A 12 9.52 3.98 13.96
CA GLY A 12 10.06 3.37 12.75
C GLY A 12 8.90 2.82 11.92
N PRO A 13 9.06 2.69 10.60
CA PRO A 13 7.99 2.13 9.77
C PRO A 13 7.55 0.79 10.37
N ALA A 14 6.24 0.60 10.49
CA ALA A 14 5.70 -0.64 11.02
C ALA A 14 6.24 -1.81 10.18
N GLU A 15 6.52 -2.97 10.81
CA GLU A 15 6.86 -4.17 10.05
C GLU A 15 5.71 -4.47 9.10
N SER A 16 5.96 -4.26 7.79
CA SER A 16 4.96 -4.55 6.77
C SER A 16 4.71 -6.06 6.77
N VAL A 17 3.44 -6.44 6.79
CA VAL A 17 3.01 -7.82 6.53
C VAL A 17 3.68 -8.30 5.22
N PRO A 18 4.11 -9.58 5.09
CA PRO A 18 4.75 -10.06 3.87
C PRO A 18 3.93 -9.69 2.63
N LEU A 19 4.56 -9.12 1.60
CA LEU A 19 3.85 -8.58 0.42
C LEU A 19 2.84 -9.54 -0.23
N ARG A 20 3.09 -10.85 -0.11
CA ARG A 20 2.22 -11.91 -0.63
C ARG A 20 0.82 -11.92 -0.01
N GLU A 21 0.67 -11.42 1.22
CA GLU A 21 -0.62 -11.33 1.91
C GLU A 21 -1.53 -10.25 1.29
N TYR A 22 -0.96 -9.27 0.58
CA TYR A 22 -1.73 -8.26 -0.17
C TYR A 22 -2.03 -8.68 -1.62
N ALA A 23 -1.53 -9.83 -2.07
CA ALA A 23 -1.84 -10.31 -3.41
C ALA A 23 -3.25 -10.91 -3.44
N GLY A 24 -4.07 -10.47 -4.38
CA GLY A 24 -5.47 -10.88 -4.42
C GLY A 24 -6.31 -10.16 -5.47
N THR A 25 -7.60 -10.45 -5.44
CA THR A 25 -8.60 -9.78 -6.27
C THR A 25 -9.50 -8.95 -5.39
N TYR A 26 -9.58 -7.65 -5.67
CA TYR A 26 -10.33 -6.66 -4.89
C TYR A 26 -11.44 -6.09 -5.76
N ALA A 27 -12.69 -6.24 -5.32
CA ALA A 27 -13.83 -5.67 -6.02
C ALA A 27 -14.29 -4.37 -5.35
N SER A 28 -14.48 -3.31 -6.13
CA SER A 28 -15.11 -2.07 -5.71
C SER A 28 -16.45 -1.92 -6.43
N ALA A 29 -17.55 -2.03 -5.67
CA ALA A 29 -18.89 -1.77 -6.19
C ALA A 29 -19.07 -0.29 -6.56
N GLU A 30 -18.47 0.61 -5.78
CA GLU A 30 -18.57 2.05 -5.95
C GLU A 30 -17.88 2.53 -7.24
N ALA A 31 -16.71 1.98 -7.54
CA ALA A 31 -15.99 2.23 -8.78
C ALA A 31 -16.41 1.29 -9.94
N ASN A 32 -17.35 0.37 -9.69
CA ASN A 32 -17.77 -0.71 -10.61
C ASN A 32 -16.55 -1.39 -11.29
N THR A 33 -15.55 -1.76 -10.49
CA THR A 33 -14.25 -2.22 -10.97
C THR A 33 -13.70 -3.35 -10.11
N VAL A 34 -12.92 -4.22 -10.75
CA VAL A 34 -12.11 -5.25 -10.08
C VAL A 34 -10.64 -4.92 -10.28
N TYR A 35 -9.89 -4.90 -9.18
CA TYR A 35 -8.43 -4.74 -9.15
C TYR A 35 -7.79 -6.10 -8.91
N HIS A 36 -6.76 -6.43 -9.68
CA HIS A 36 -5.91 -7.58 -9.40
C HIS A 36 -4.57 -7.09 -8.89
N VAL A 37 -4.21 -7.53 -7.68
CA VAL A 37 -2.94 -7.21 -7.05
C VAL A 37 -2.07 -8.47 -7.06
N ARG A 38 -0.84 -8.34 -7.56
CA ARG A 38 0.12 -9.45 -7.69
C ARG A 38 1.50 -9.04 -7.22
N VAL A 39 2.26 -10.01 -6.70
CA VAL A 39 3.68 -9.81 -6.41
C VAL A 39 4.51 -10.26 -7.61
N ALA A 40 5.35 -9.38 -8.14
CA ALA A 40 6.33 -9.68 -9.17
C ALA A 40 7.62 -8.88 -8.92
N ASP A 41 8.77 -9.54 -9.06
CA ASP A 41 10.10 -8.93 -8.85
C ASP A 41 10.25 -8.24 -7.49
N GLY A 42 9.63 -8.82 -6.45
CA GLY A 42 9.66 -8.27 -5.08
C GLY A 42 8.79 -7.03 -4.87
N HIS A 43 7.96 -6.65 -5.84
CA HIS A 43 7.08 -5.49 -5.78
C HIS A 43 5.61 -5.92 -5.90
N LEU A 44 4.71 -5.12 -5.34
CA LEU A 44 3.28 -5.23 -5.62
C LEU A 44 2.95 -4.48 -6.90
N TRP A 45 2.10 -5.09 -7.72
CA TRP A 45 1.58 -4.54 -8.96
C TRP A 45 0.06 -4.61 -8.93
N VAL A 46 -0.60 -3.56 -9.40
CA VAL A 46 -2.04 -3.51 -9.56
C VAL A 46 -2.40 -3.46 -11.04
N GLN A 47 -3.40 -4.25 -11.41
CA GLN A 47 -4.04 -4.24 -12.72
C GLN A 47 -5.52 -3.85 -12.54
N ARG A 48 -6.02 -2.96 -13.39
CA ARG A 48 -7.46 -2.62 -13.51
C ARG A 48 -7.89 -2.66 -14.99
N PRO A 49 -9.18 -2.89 -15.30
CA PRO A 49 -9.64 -2.93 -16.67
C PRO A 49 -9.31 -1.65 -17.43
N GLY A 50 -8.74 -1.79 -18.62
CA GLY A 50 -8.45 -0.65 -19.51
C GLY A 50 -7.23 0.19 -19.15
N ALA A 51 -6.45 -0.20 -18.13
CA ALA A 51 -5.19 0.47 -17.78
C ALA A 51 -4.02 -0.53 -17.77
N PRO A 52 -2.79 -0.07 -18.05
CA PRO A 52 -1.61 -0.91 -17.90
C PRO A 52 -1.36 -1.24 -16.42
N ASP A 53 -0.69 -2.38 -16.19
CA ASP A 53 -0.19 -2.74 -14.86
C ASP A 53 0.70 -1.64 -14.31
N SER A 54 0.46 -1.30 -13.05
CA SER A 54 1.15 -0.21 -12.37
C SER A 54 1.75 -0.69 -11.05
N PRO A 55 3.00 -0.31 -10.73
CA PRO A 55 3.62 -0.70 -9.47
C PRO A 55 2.98 0.05 -8.30
N LEU A 56 2.92 -0.61 -7.14
CA LEU A 56 2.52 -0.03 -5.87
C LEU A 56 3.78 0.25 -5.04
N THR A 57 3.98 1.51 -4.67
CA THR A 57 5.10 1.93 -3.82
C THR A 57 4.66 1.90 -2.36
N SER A 58 5.37 1.15 -1.52
CA SER A 58 5.09 1.12 -0.08
C SER A 58 5.46 2.46 0.55
N LEU A 59 4.52 3.03 1.31
CA LEU A 59 4.72 4.27 2.05
C LEU A 59 4.99 4.00 3.54
N ASP A 60 4.18 3.17 4.18
CA ASP A 60 4.33 2.72 5.56
C ASP A 60 3.40 1.54 5.85
N GLY A 61 3.84 0.51 6.58
CA GLY A 61 3.02 -0.65 6.96
C GLY A 61 2.20 -1.25 5.80
N ASP A 62 0.89 -1.01 5.84
CA ASP A 62 -0.12 -1.52 4.90
C ASP A 62 -0.58 -0.44 3.88
N LEU A 63 0.10 0.72 3.86
CA LEU A 63 -0.18 1.85 2.99
C LEU A 63 0.73 1.83 1.76
N PHE A 64 0.10 1.94 0.58
CA PHE A 64 0.76 1.96 -0.71
C PHE A 64 0.26 3.14 -1.56
N SER A 65 1.14 3.71 -2.37
CA SER A 65 0.79 4.70 -3.39
C SER A 65 0.80 4.11 -4.79
N LEU A 66 -0.07 4.67 -5.63
CA LEU A 66 -0.10 4.48 -7.07
C LEU A 66 0.25 5.83 -7.70
N ASP A 67 1.36 5.92 -8.43
CA ASP A 67 1.89 7.20 -8.94
C ASP A 67 0.99 7.82 -10.04
N ASP A 68 0.18 7.01 -10.73
CA ASP A 68 -0.63 7.41 -11.90
C ASP A 68 -2.13 7.13 -11.66
N TRP A 69 -2.74 7.88 -10.73
CA TRP A 69 -4.18 7.81 -10.46
C TRP A 69 -4.96 9.02 -10.97
#